data_AF-A0A848XSP9-F1
#
_entry.id   AF-A0A848XSP9-F1
#
_cell.length_a   1.000
_cell.length_b   1.000
_cell.length_c   1.000
_cell.angle_alpha   90.00
_cell.angle_beta   90.00
_cell.angle_gamma   90.00
#
_symmetry.space_group_name_H-M   'P 1'
#
loop_
_entity.id
_entity.type
_entity.pdbx_description
1 polymer ?
#
loop_
_entity_poly.entity_id
_entity_poly.type
_entity_poly.pdbx_seq_one_letter_code
_entity_poly.pdbx_strand_id
1 'polypeptide(L)'
;MTHRLAGVLAHPVPNLLWVITALLWLTWSPFEFGGSRAQVRLGIRGITPETVANLLLLIPLAVNVAERARRRTPGTASTARLVAVVAAFAALIEVGQLYVPARVTSLADWVLNTGGGAMAVLLWRYWSADAATRAKVLTVITGALLAPVLLLNVNALANLPSAFVPEDWSGEATVALGEEVGGLRAFLGQVDEGSVCTDGPAGSRCLGPGASGQEARAFNELVLENDHVRVEAQVTSESDEQRGPARIVSYAEGPTRRNATIGVDRRDLLFRMRTSFTGPNGVYPEFVLRGAIPPGVRVRIRAEYRDGQIALSSEGPGLSRSWQLRPSLLASAWIWTRARQLSGPSGLLPVAFAAGALFLPLGLIVGGTQRLSRMGHRFLFLLVAASVPLATFAAGLHLQPAEPVASLIAYGIGLVAAGRARRNHGAAPTPDP
;
A
#
# COMPACT_ATOMS: atom_id res chain seq x y z
N MET A 1 -8.53 29.76 -37.26
CA MET A 1 -8.35 29.63 -35.79
C MET A 1 -8.16 28.19 -35.29
N THR A 2 -8.67 27.18 -35.99
CA THR A 2 -8.56 25.74 -35.65
C THR A 2 -7.12 25.17 -35.69
N HIS A 3 -6.21 25.74 -36.48
CA HIS A 3 -4.80 25.30 -36.52
C HIS A 3 -3.95 25.71 -35.28
N ARG A 4 -4.35 26.73 -34.51
CA ARG A 4 -3.58 27.16 -33.32
C ARG A 4 -3.88 26.34 -32.05
N LEU A 5 -5.09 25.79 -31.94
CA LEU A 5 -5.48 24.93 -30.79
C LEU A 5 -4.90 23.51 -30.88
N ALA A 6 -4.65 23.00 -32.09
CA ALA A 6 -3.96 21.72 -32.30
C ALA A 6 -2.49 21.74 -31.83
N GLY A 7 -1.83 22.91 -31.86
CA GLY A 7 -0.45 23.08 -31.38
C GLY A 7 -0.34 23.02 -29.86
N VAL A 8 -1.30 23.60 -29.13
CA VAL A 8 -1.30 23.65 -27.66
C VAL A 8 -1.66 22.29 -27.06
N LEU A 9 -2.52 21.52 -27.73
CA LEU A 9 -2.93 20.18 -27.31
C LEU A 9 -2.04 19.05 -27.86
N ALA A 10 -0.88 19.35 -28.44
CA ALA A 10 0.15 18.37 -28.80
C ALA A 10 1.30 18.28 -27.77
N HIS A 11 1.22 19.04 -26.67
CA HIS A 11 2.34 19.12 -25.74
C HIS A 11 2.42 17.89 -24.79
N PRO A 12 3.64 17.35 -24.58
CA PRO A 12 3.93 16.13 -23.78
C PRO A 12 3.89 16.37 -22.26
N VAL A 13 3.20 17.40 -21.77
CA VAL A 13 3.19 17.78 -20.35
C VAL A 13 2.65 16.67 -19.40
N PRO A 14 1.62 15.88 -19.76
CA PRO A 14 1.11 14.83 -18.87
C PRO A 14 2.13 13.74 -18.50
N ASN A 15 3.14 13.50 -19.35
CA ASN A 15 4.09 12.41 -19.15
C ASN A 15 5.13 12.70 -18.05
N LEU A 16 5.42 13.98 -17.76
CA LEU A 16 6.45 14.32 -16.77
C LEU A 16 5.95 14.12 -15.34
N LEU A 17 4.73 14.60 -15.07
CA LEU A 17 4.11 14.42 -13.75
C LEU A 17 3.97 12.92 -13.45
N TRP A 18 3.64 12.12 -14.47
CA TRP A 18 3.63 10.65 -14.38
C TRP A 18 4.93 10.06 -13.91
N VAL A 19 5.99 10.39 -14.64
CA VAL A 19 7.31 9.84 -14.37
C VAL A 19 7.75 10.26 -12.98
N ILE A 20 7.57 11.52 -12.60
CA ILE A 20 7.88 12.00 -11.25
C ILE A 20 7.11 11.21 -10.18
N THR A 21 5.79 11.05 -10.33
CA THR A 21 4.97 10.31 -9.35
C THR A 21 5.38 8.83 -9.26
N ALA A 22 5.61 8.16 -10.40
CA ALA A 22 6.05 6.77 -10.41
C ALA A 22 7.43 6.58 -9.77
N LEU A 23 8.36 7.51 -10.01
CA LEU A 23 9.70 7.47 -9.42
C LEU A 23 9.67 7.71 -7.92
N LEU A 24 8.90 8.69 -7.45
CA LEU A 24 8.71 8.93 -6.01
C LEU A 24 8.05 7.71 -5.35
N TRP A 25 7.05 7.12 -6.00
CA TRP A 25 6.40 5.92 -5.49
C TRP A 25 7.37 4.74 -5.40
N LEU A 26 8.16 4.45 -6.44
CA LEU A 26 9.14 3.37 -6.46
C LEU A 26 10.24 3.53 -5.40
N THR A 27 10.72 4.75 -5.21
CA THR A 27 11.84 5.02 -4.31
C THR A 27 11.43 5.13 -2.86
N TRP A 28 10.23 5.62 -2.59
CA TRP A 28 9.73 5.82 -1.23
C TRP A 28 8.86 4.66 -0.73
N SER A 29 8.37 3.77 -1.61
CA SER A 29 7.72 2.53 -1.19
C SER A 29 8.76 1.59 -0.60
N PRO A 30 8.63 1.12 0.64
CA PRO A 30 9.67 0.29 1.23
C PRO A 30 9.38 -1.19 0.92
N PHE A 31 10.33 -1.86 0.29
CA PHE A 31 10.20 -3.27 -0.14
C PHE A 31 10.74 -4.26 0.89
N GLU A 32 11.56 -3.79 1.83
CA GLU A 32 12.09 -4.57 2.96
C GLU A 32 12.03 -3.72 4.22
N PHE A 33 11.38 -4.19 5.28
CA PHE A 33 11.26 -3.47 6.55
C PHE A 33 11.87 -4.29 7.69
N GLY A 34 13.17 -4.05 7.96
CA GLY A 34 13.79 -4.41 9.24
C GLY A 34 13.61 -3.28 10.26
N GLY A 35 13.40 -3.60 11.54
CA GLY A 35 13.20 -2.62 12.62
C GLY A 35 14.40 -1.73 12.98
N SER A 36 15.37 -1.57 12.08
CA SER A 36 16.55 -0.74 12.30
C SER A 36 16.25 0.75 12.07
N ARG A 37 16.87 1.61 12.90
CA ARG A 37 16.87 3.07 12.71
C ARG A 37 17.40 3.41 11.31
N ALA A 38 16.93 4.51 10.73
CA ALA A 38 17.48 5.05 9.48
C ALA A 38 19.00 5.18 9.61
N GLN A 39 19.74 4.54 8.70
CA GLN A 39 21.20 4.62 8.64
C GLN A 39 21.58 5.43 7.41
N VAL A 40 22.63 6.23 7.53
CA VAL A 40 23.32 6.83 6.38
C VAL A 40 24.46 5.89 6.02
N ARG A 41 24.52 5.43 4.76
CA ARG A 41 25.63 4.60 4.28
C ARG A 41 26.48 5.36 3.27
N LEU A 42 27.80 5.25 3.44
CA LEU A 42 28.79 5.79 2.53
C LEU A 42 29.55 4.62 1.89
N GLY A 43 29.28 4.34 0.62
CA GLY A 43 30.02 3.33 -0.17
C GLY A 43 29.16 2.59 -1.20
N ILE A 44 29.78 2.18 -2.31
CA ILE A 44 29.18 1.36 -3.36
C ILE A 44 29.48 -0.11 -3.06
N ARG A 45 28.46 -0.94 -2.82
CA ARG A 45 28.62 -2.39 -2.60
C ARG A 45 28.53 -3.14 -3.93
N GLY A 46 29.64 -3.25 -4.66
CA GLY A 46 29.71 -4.07 -5.88
C GLY A 46 28.62 -3.73 -6.92
N ILE A 47 28.44 -4.60 -7.91
CA ILE A 47 27.35 -4.49 -8.89
C ILE A 47 26.22 -5.42 -8.41
N THR A 48 25.18 -4.83 -7.83
CA THR A 48 23.96 -5.54 -7.42
C THR A 48 22.78 -5.17 -8.33
N PRO A 49 21.69 -5.95 -8.35
CA PRO A 49 20.45 -5.54 -9.02
C PRO A 49 19.94 -4.15 -8.59
N GLU A 50 20.13 -3.79 -7.31
CA GLU A 50 19.83 -2.46 -6.78
C GLU A 50 20.69 -1.35 -7.43
N THR A 51 21.99 -1.61 -7.61
CA THR A 51 22.90 -0.68 -8.29
C THR A 51 22.43 -0.39 -9.73
N VAL A 52 22.00 -1.44 -10.45
CA VAL A 52 21.46 -1.31 -11.80
C VAL A 52 20.11 -0.57 -11.79
N ALA A 53 19.23 -0.88 -10.83
CA ALA A 53 17.94 -0.20 -10.70
C ALA A 53 18.12 1.31 -10.48
N ASN A 54 19.01 1.72 -9.57
CA ASN A 54 19.30 3.14 -9.31
C ASN A 54 19.92 3.83 -10.54
N LEU A 55 20.81 3.15 -11.27
CA LEU A 55 21.34 3.69 -12.52
C LEU A 55 20.25 3.90 -13.59
N LEU A 56 19.24 3.05 -13.65
CA LEU A 56 18.17 3.15 -14.66
C LEU A 56 17.02 4.08 -14.23
N LEU A 57 16.87 4.32 -12.93
CA LEU A 57 15.71 4.93 -12.32
C LEU A 57 15.36 6.29 -12.93
N LEU A 58 16.32 7.23 -12.99
CA LEU A 58 16.04 8.59 -13.46
C LEU A 58 16.13 8.78 -14.98
N ILE A 59 16.38 7.71 -15.75
CA ILE A 59 16.49 7.79 -17.21
C ILE A 59 15.21 8.36 -17.87
N PRO A 60 13.99 7.90 -17.54
CA PRO A 60 12.77 8.43 -18.17
C PRO A 60 12.57 9.92 -17.89
N LEU A 61 12.90 10.37 -16.67
CA LEU A 61 12.81 11.76 -16.27
C LEU A 61 13.81 12.60 -17.07
N ALA A 62 15.08 12.18 -17.06
CA ALA A 62 16.16 12.84 -17.75
C ALA A 62 15.88 13.04 -19.25
N VAL A 63 15.39 11.99 -19.93
CA VAL A 63 15.00 12.08 -21.36
C VAL A 63 13.87 13.08 -21.57
N ASN A 64 12.84 13.06 -20.73
CA ASN A 64 11.70 13.98 -20.82
C ASN A 64 12.11 15.44 -20.62
N VAL A 65 13.01 15.71 -19.67
CA VAL A 65 13.51 17.07 -19.41
C VAL A 65 14.43 17.51 -20.57
N ALA A 66 15.30 16.63 -21.06
CA ALA A 66 16.20 16.91 -22.18
C ALA A 66 15.45 17.24 -23.48
N GLU A 67 14.41 16.48 -23.83
CA GLU A 67 13.57 16.75 -25.01
C GLU A 67 12.90 18.13 -24.94
N ARG A 68 12.42 18.55 -23.76
CA ARG A 68 11.82 19.87 -23.59
C ARG A 68 12.84 20.99 -23.67
N ALA A 69 14.00 20.81 -23.06
CA ALA A 69 15.07 21.81 -23.05
C ALA A 69 15.68 22.02 -24.45
N ARG A 70 15.84 20.94 -25.23
CA ARG A 70 16.33 21.01 -26.62
C ARG A 70 15.48 21.93 -27.49
N ARG A 71 14.16 21.95 -27.29
CA ARG A 71 13.24 22.83 -28.04
C ARG A 71 13.39 24.32 -27.71
N ARG A 72 13.94 24.65 -26.54
CA ARG A 72 14.03 26.03 -26.05
C ARG A 72 15.42 26.64 -26.17
N THR A 73 16.48 25.86 -25.91
CA THR A 73 17.85 26.37 -25.84
C THR A 73 18.87 25.32 -26.31
N PRO A 74 19.26 25.31 -27.60
CA PRO A 74 20.37 24.49 -28.07
C PRO A 74 21.71 25.07 -27.57
N GLY A 75 22.55 24.27 -26.91
CA GLY A 75 23.87 24.72 -26.44
C GLY A 75 24.43 23.91 -25.27
N THR A 76 25.75 23.78 -25.13
CA THR A 76 26.39 22.96 -24.06
C THR A 76 26.00 23.38 -22.64
N ALA A 77 25.83 24.68 -22.42
CA ALA A 77 25.33 25.24 -21.16
C ALA A 77 23.94 24.70 -20.76
N SER A 78 23.13 24.23 -21.72
CA SER A 78 21.85 23.59 -21.38
C SER A 78 22.02 22.17 -20.86
N THR A 79 23.05 21.41 -21.27
CA THR A 79 23.30 20.06 -20.73
C THR A 79 23.70 20.11 -19.27
N ALA A 80 24.62 20.99 -18.88
CA ALA A 80 25.04 21.11 -17.48
C ALA A 80 23.85 21.45 -16.56
N ARG A 81 22.96 22.36 -16.99
CA ARG A 81 21.73 22.70 -16.27
C ARG A 81 20.78 21.50 -16.15
N LEU A 82 20.62 20.71 -17.21
CA LEU A 82 19.75 19.52 -17.18
C LEU A 82 20.28 18.45 -16.23
N VAL A 83 21.59 18.20 -16.24
CA VAL A 83 22.23 17.28 -15.28
C VAL A 83 22.06 17.77 -13.85
N ALA A 84 22.22 19.09 -13.60
CA ALA A 84 21.98 19.67 -12.28
C ALA A 84 20.53 19.48 -11.82
N VAL A 85 19.53 19.60 -12.71
CA VAL A 85 18.12 19.33 -12.37
C VAL A 85 17.90 17.86 -12.00
N VAL A 86 18.49 16.92 -12.74
CA VAL A 86 18.42 15.49 -12.41
C VAL A 86 19.08 15.22 -11.05
N ALA A 87 20.27 15.78 -10.81
CA ALA A 87 21.00 15.61 -9.56
C ALA A 87 20.23 16.16 -8.35
N ALA A 88 19.58 17.33 -8.51
CA ALA A 88 18.73 17.92 -7.49
C ALA A 88 17.50 17.05 -7.21
N PHE A 89 16.89 16.46 -8.24
CA PHE A 89 15.76 15.54 -8.07
C PHE A 89 16.19 14.22 -7.40
N ALA A 90 17.35 13.67 -7.76
CA ALA A 90 17.95 12.53 -7.07
C ALA A 90 18.18 12.85 -5.58
N ALA A 91 18.73 14.02 -5.27
CA ALA A 91 18.94 14.45 -3.89
C ALA A 91 17.64 14.59 -3.11
N LEU A 92 16.58 15.10 -3.76
CA LEU A 92 15.24 15.19 -3.16
C LEU A 92 14.68 13.81 -2.82
N ILE A 93 14.88 12.82 -3.69
CA ILE A 93 14.47 11.43 -3.43
C ILE A 93 15.18 10.88 -2.19
N GLU A 94 16.50 11.00 -2.13
CA GLU A 94 17.33 10.50 -1.01
C GLU A 94 16.98 11.22 0.30
N VAL A 95 16.86 12.55 0.28
CA VAL A 95 16.43 13.31 1.47
C VAL A 95 15.02 12.90 1.90
N GLY A 96 14.12 12.64 0.95
CA GLY A 96 12.78 12.14 1.24
C GLY A 96 12.79 10.78 1.95
N GLN A 97 13.73 9.90 1.60
CA GLN A 97 13.89 8.59 2.24
C GLN A 97 14.33 8.68 3.72
N LEU A 98 14.90 9.80 4.18
CA LEU A 98 15.16 10.02 5.63
C LEU A 98 13.88 9.97 6.47
N TYR A 99 12.74 10.30 5.86
CA TYR A 99 11.43 10.29 6.49
C TYR A 99 10.71 8.94 6.34
N VAL A 100 11.33 7.97 5.67
CA VAL A 100 10.79 6.63 5.44
C VAL A 100 11.50 5.64 6.38
N PRO A 101 10.82 5.11 7.42
CA PRO A 101 11.37 4.13 8.35
C PRO A 101 11.93 2.90 7.62
N ALA A 102 13.05 2.36 8.13
CA ALA A 102 13.80 1.23 7.59
C ALA A 102 14.48 1.46 6.22
N ARG A 103 14.34 2.64 5.60
CA ARG A 103 15.15 3.00 4.44
C ARG A 103 16.51 3.53 4.87
N VAL A 104 17.52 3.19 4.07
CA VAL A 104 18.89 3.66 4.21
C VAL A 104 19.10 4.68 3.11
N THR A 105 19.49 5.89 3.50
CA THR A 105 19.91 6.89 2.52
C THR A 105 21.36 6.65 2.16
N SER A 106 21.65 6.72 0.87
CA SER A 106 22.95 6.31 0.36
C SER A 106 23.48 7.36 -0.61
N LEU A 107 24.68 7.84 -0.31
CA LEU A 107 25.38 8.71 -1.26
C LEU A 107 25.63 7.98 -2.60
N ALA A 108 25.80 6.66 -2.56
CA ALA A 108 25.94 5.85 -3.78
C ALA A 108 24.67 5.89 -4.63
N ASP A 109 23.48 5.85 -4.02
CA ASP A 109 22.21 5.84 -4.74
C ASP A 109 21.96 7.21 -5.38
N TRP A 110 22.28 8.30 -4.67
CA TRP A 110 22.30 9.64 -5.25
C TRP A 110 23.20 9.73 -6.49
N VAL A 111 24.44 9.22 -6.39
CA VAL A 111 25.43 9.26 -7.48
C VAL A 111 24.96 8.41 -8.66
N LEU A 112 24.45 7.20 -8.42
CA LEU A 112 23.96 6.29 -9.47
C LEU A 112 22.74 6.85 -10.19
N ASN A 113 21.75 7.34 -9.45
CA ASN A 113 20.55 8.01 -9.99
C ASN A 113 20.95 9.22 -10.86
N THR A 114 21.89 10.02 -10.36
CA THR A 114 22.41 11.20 -11.09
C THR A 114 23.19 10.78 -12.34
N GLY A 115 24.09 9.81 -12.23
CA GLY A 115 24.90 9.31 -13.34
C GLY A 115 24.07 8.70 -14.46
N GLY A 116 23.06 7.90 -14.10
CA GLY A 116 22.09 7.34 -15.03
C GLY A 116 21.30 8.39 -15.80
N GLY A 117 20.76 9.38 -15.10
CA GLY A 117 20.07 10.49 -15.76
C GLY A 117 21.01 11.38 -16.58
N ALA A 118 22.25 11.60 -16.14
CA ALA A 118 23.25 12.35 -16.92
C ALA A 118 23.59 11.63 -18.23
N MET A 119 23.81 10.32 -18.18
CA MET A 119 24.01 9.47 -19.35
C MET A 119 22.82 9.57 -20.31
N ALA A 120 21.59 9.52 -19.79
CA ALA A 120 20.38 9.68 -20.58
C ALA A 120 20.27 11.06 -21.27
N VAL A 121 20.61 12.16 -20.58
CA VAL A 121 20.65 13.51 -21.17
C VAL A 121 21.65 13.57 -22.33
N LEU A 122 22.85 13.01 -22.14
CA LEU A 122 23.91 13.00 -23.15
C LEU A 122 23.50 12.17 -24.36
N LEU A 123 23.09 10.92 -24.15
CA LEU A 123 22.63 10.03 -25.23
C LEU A 123 21.48 10.66 -26.01
N TRP A 124 20.48 11.23 -25.32
CA TRP A 124 19.35 11.88 -25.98
C TRP A 124 19.75 13.07 -26.85
N ARG A 125 20.77 13.82 -26.43
CA ARG A 125 21.28 14.97 -27.15
C ARG A 125 22.04 14.59 -28.42
N TYR A 126 22.83 13.51 -28.35
CA TYR A 126 23.57 12.98 -29.51
C TYR A 126 22.67 12.18 -30.46
N TRP A 127 21.46 11.83 -30.03
CA TRP A 127 20.54 11.08 -30.88
C TRP A 127 19.86 11.94 -31.95
N SER A 128 20.22 11.66 -33.21
CA SER A 128 19.82 12.38 -34.41
C SER A 128 18.50 11.93 -35.04
N ALA A 129 17.75 11.00 -34.44
CA ALA A 129 16.48 10.52 -35.01
C ALA A 129 15.44 11.64 -35.15
N ASP A 130 14.46 11.50 -36.06
CA ASP A 130 13.35 12.45 -36.18
C ASP A 130 12.46 12.44 -34.91
N ALA A 131 11.61 13.46 -34.76
CA ALA A 131 10.78 13.63 -33.56
C ALA A 131 9.76 12.50 -33.35
N ALA A 132 9.25 11.87 -34.42
CA ALA A 132 8.26 10.80 -34.33
C ALA A 132 8.94 9.50 -33.86
N THR A 133 10.11 9.18 -34.40
CA THR A 133 10.92 8.04 -33.96
C THR A 133 11.32 8.19 -32.49
N ARG A 134 11.73 9.39 -32.07
CA ARG A 134 12.03 9.68 -30.65
C ARG A 134 10.84 9.47 -29.72
N ALA A 135 9.64 9.94 -30.09
CA ALA A 135 8.44 9.76 -29.29
C ALA A 135 8.05 8.27 -29.13
N LYS A 136 8.20 7.48 -30.21
CA LYS A 136 7.99 6.03 -30.16
C LYS A 136 8.96 5.35 -29.20
N VAL A 137 10.25 5.65 -29.31
CA VAL A 137 11.24 5.00 -28.43
C VAL A 137 11.08 5.43 -26.97
N LEU A 138 10.78 6.70 -26.69
CA LEU A 138 10.49 7.13 -25.32
C LEU A 138 9.28 6.37 -24.74
N THR A 139 8.24 6.14 -25.54
CA THR A 139 7.07 5.36 -25.13
C THR A 139 7.43 3.91 -24.86
N VAL A 140 8.26 3.29 -25.71
CA VAL A 140 8.74 1.90 -25.53
C VAL A 140 9.61 1.78 -24.28
N ILE A 141 10.59 2.67 -24.07
CA ILE A 141 11.47 2.65 -22.89
C ILE A 141 10.65 2.86 -21.62
N THR A 142 9.73 3.83 -21.62
CA THR A 142 8.87 4.10 -20.45
C THR A 142 7.97 2.88 -20.17
N GLY A 143 7.36 2.29 -21.20
CA GLY A 143 6.56 1.07 -21.06
C GLY A 143 7.37 -0.12 -20.55
N ALA A 144 8.58 -0.33 -21.07
CA ALA A 144 9.47 -1.42 -20.68
C ALA A 144 9.98 -1.27 -19.23
N LEU A 145 10.16 -0.05 -18.74
CA LEU A 145 10.55 0.20 -17.35
C LEU A 145 9.37 0.12 -16.38
N LEU A 146 8.17 0.53 -16.80
CA LEU A 146 6.98 0.53 -15.94
C LEU A 146 6.24 -0.82 -15.93
N ALA A 147 6.31 -1.62 -16.99
CA ALA A 147 5.63 -2.91 -17.03
C ALA A 147 6.11 -3.88 -15.94
N PRO A 148 7.42 -4.04 -15.68
CA PRO A 148 7.91 -4.85 -14.56
C PRO A 148 7.40 -4.35 -13.21
N VAL A 149 7.34 -3.03 -13.03
CA VAL A 149 6.81 -2.42 -11.79
C VAL A 149 5.34 -2.75 -11.61
N LEU A 150 4.53 -2.61 -12.66
CA LEU A 150 3.12 -2.97 -12.61
C LEU A 150 2.93 -4.47 -12.36
N LEU A 151 3.72 -5.32 -13.02
CA LEU A 151 3.70 -6.77 -12.82
C LEU A 151 4.09 -7.16 -11.40
N LEU A 152 5.11 -6.52 -10.82
CA LEU A 152 5.52 -6.73 -9.43
C LEU A 152 4.39 -6.33 -8.46
N ASN A 153 3.69 -5.22 -8.72
CA ASN A 153 2.53 -4.82 -7.91
C ASN A 153 1.39 -5.83 -8.01
N VAL A 154 1.05 -6.26 -9.23
CA VAL A 154 0.00 -7.27 -9.45
C VAL A 154 0.39 -8.57 -8.77
N ASN A 155 1.65 -8.99 -8.87
CA ASN A 155 2.16 -10.17 -8.20
C ASN A 155 2.12 -10.02 -6.66
N ALA A 156 2.53 -8.88 -6.12
CA ALA A 156 2.47 -8.61 -4.68
C ALA A 156 1.02 -8.62 -4.16
N LEU A 157 0.08 -8.04 -4.93
CA LEU A 157 -1.36 -8.08 -4.62
C LEU A 157 -1.93 -9.50 -4.67
N ALA A 158 -1.54 -10.28 -5.69
CA ALA A 158 -1.99 -11.66 -5.85
C ALA A 158 -1.45 -12.58 -4.74
N ASN A 159 -0.24 -12.32 -4.25
CA ASN A 159 0.39 -13.08 -3.16
C ASN A 159 0.15 -12.46 -1.76
N LEU A 160 -0.62 -11.37 -1.66
CA LEU A 160 -0.91 -10.76 -0.36
C LEU A 160 -1.63 -11.72 0.61
N PRO A 161 -2.60 -12.56 0.17
CA PRO A 161 -3.25 -13.51 1.06
C PRO A 161 -2.27 -14.50 1.70
N SER A 162 -1.30 -15.02 0.94
CA SER A 162 -0.28 -15.94 1.48
C SER A 162 0.68 -15.26 2.45
N ALA A 163 0.79 -13.93 2.40
CA ALA A 163 1.57 -13.15 3.35
C ALA A 163 0.96 -13.13 4.78
N PHE A 164 -0.35 -13.38 4.89
CA PHE A 164 -1.07 -13.41 6.18
C PHE A 164 -1.28 -14.82 6.73
N VAL A 165 -0.78 -15.85 6.05
CA VAL A 165 -0.79 -17.22 6.56
C VAL A 165 0.06 -17.31 7.82
N PRO A 166 -0.44 -17.91 8.91
CA PRO A 166 0.35 -18.25 10.08
C PRO A 166 1.61 -19.02 9.64
N GLU A 167 2.80 -18.57 10.04
CA GLU A 167 4.06 -19.23 9.66
C GLU A 167 4.99 -19.33 10.87
N ASP A 168 5.71 -20.45 10.97
CA ASP A 168 6.72 -20.70 11.99
C ASP A 168 6.20 -20.50 13.42
N TRP A 169 5.01 -21.05 13.72
CA TRP A 169 4.44 -20.99 15.06
C TRP A 169 5.22 -21.91 16.01
N SER A 170 5.81 -21.33 17.06
CA SER A 170 6.65 -22.08 17.99
C SER A 170 5.85 -23.10 18.78
N GLY A 171 6.29 -24.36 18.78
CA GLY A 171 5.70 -25.45 19.56
C GLY A 171 6.01 -25.37 21.06
N GLU A 172 6.86 -24.42 21.47
CA GLU A 172 7.20 -24.13 22.88
C GLU A 172 6.40 -22.93 23.41
N ALA A 173 5.51 -22.35 22.59
CA ALA A 173 4.68 -21.25 23.02
C ALA A 173 3.74 -21.67 24.15
N THR A 174 3.58 -20.79 25.13
CA THR A 174 2.66 -20.96 26.26
C THR A 174 1.57 -19.88 26.22
N VAL A 175 0.42 -20.19 26.79
CA VAL A 175 -0.69 -19.23 26.95
C VAL A 175 -0.54 -18.54 28.30
N ALA A 176 -0.39 -17.23 28.30
CA ALA A 176 -0.41 -16.37 29.48
C ALA A 176 -1.67 -15.49 29.48
N LEU A 177 -2.29 -15.32 30.66
CA LEU A 177 -3.48 -14.49 30.88
C LEU A 177 -3.13 -13.30 31.77
N GLY A 178 -3.61 -12.12 31.39
CA GLY A 178 -3.42 -10.87 32.15
C GLY A 178 -1.97 -10.38 32.21
N GLU A 179 -1.02 -11.11 31.62
CA GLU A 179 0.39 -10.79 31.67
C GLU A 179 1.12 -11.21 30.39
N GLU A 180 2.28 -10.61 30.17
CA GLU A 180 3.22 -11.06 29.14
C GLU A 180 4.02 -12.26 29.66
N VAL A 181 4.39 -13.18 28.76
CA VAL A 181 5.39 -14.21 29.07
C VAL A 181 6.70 -13.50 29.48
N GLY A 182 7.00 -13.50 30.78
CA GLY A 182 8.14 -12.77 31.37
C GLY A 182 7.78 -11.50 32.18
N GLY A 183 6.51 -11.15 32.34
CA GLY A 183 6.03 -10.24 33.38
C GLY A 183 6.21 -8.73 33.15
N LEU A 184 6.59 -8.29 31.96
CA LEU A 184 6.95 -6.88 31.73
C LEU A 184 5.76 -5.97 31.38
N ARG A 185 4.60 -6.54 31.00
CA ARG A 185 3.44 -5.78 30.47
C ARG A 185 2.11 -6.38 30.88
N ALA A 186 1.84 -6.36 32.19
CA ALA A 186 0.58 -6.80 32.76
C ALA A 186 -0.61 -5.92 32.34
N PHE A 187 -1.77 -6.55 32.15
CA PHE A 187 -3.06 -5.88 31.99
C PHE A 187 -3.52 -5.31 33.35
N LEU A 188 -3.96 -4.05 33.36
CA LEU A 188 -4.49 -3.39 34.56
C LEU A 188 -5.99 -3.67 34.66
N GLY A 189 -6.30 -4.88 35.11
CA GLY A 189 -7.66 -5.33 35.31
C GLY A 189 -7.73 -6.83 35.58
N GLN A 190 -8.95 -7.37 35.50
CA GLN A 190 -9.22 -8.77 35.75
C GLN A 190 -9.43 -9.52 34.44
N VAL A 191 -8.78 -10.67 34.28
CA VAL A 191 -9.03 -11.65 33.21
C VAL A 191 -9.64 -12.90 33.84
N ASP A 192 -10.94 -13.12 33.63
CA ASP A 192 -11.69 -14.22 34.25
C ASP A 192 -11.42 -15.55 33.54
N GLU A 193 -11.41 -15.51 32.21
CA GLU A 193 -11.19 -16.65 31.32
C GLU A 193 -10.44 -16.17 30.09
N GLY A 194 -9.61 -17.04 29.51
CA GLY A 194 -8.98 -16.76 28.23
C GLY A 194 -8.35 -18.00 27.60
N SER A 195 -8.40 -18.08 26.28
CA SER A 195 -7.94 -19.23 25.53
C SER A 195 -7.53 -18.85 24.10
N VAL A 196 -6.76 -19.74 23.48
CA VAL A 196 -6.45 -19.70 22.05
C VAL A 196 -6.96 -20.97 21.41
N CYS A 197 -7.91 -20.84 20.50
CA CYS A 197 -8.63 -21.91 19.85
C CYS A 197 -8.31 -21.97 18.35
N THR A 198 -8.47 -23.14 17.76
CA THR A 198 -8.47 -23.38 16.32
C THR A 198 -9.54 -24.42 16.01
N ASP A 199 -9.98 -24.50 14.76
CA ASP A 199 -10.94 -25.51 14.32
C ASP A 199 -10.17 -26.62 13.62
N GLY A 200 -10.55 -27.86 13.87
CA GLY A 200 -10.05 -29.01 13.14
C GLY A 200 -11.18 -29.97 12.76
N PRO A 201 -10.85 -31.07 12.07
CA PRO A 201 -11.83 -32.07 11.63
C PRO A 201 -12.65 -32.68 12.77
N ALA A 202 -12.08 -32.75 13.98
CA ALA A 202 -12.72 -33.28 15.19
C ALA A 202 -13.44 -32.21 16.03
N GLY A 203 -13.57 -30.98 15.53
CA GLY A 203 -14.14 -29.83 16.23
C GLY A 203 -13.08 -28.81 16.68
N SER A 204 -13.51 -27.83 17.48
CA SER A 204 -12.61 -26.79 17.98
C SER A 204 -11.69 -27.32 19.08
N ARG A 205 -10.39 -27.04 18.98
CA ARG A 205 -9.38 -27.31 20.01
C ARG A 205 -8.94 -25.99 20.62
N CYS A 206 -8.88 -25.91 21.94
CA CYS A 206 -8.46 -24.70 22.66
C CYS A 206 -7.27 -25.00 23.59
N LEU A 207 -6.33 -24.06 23.66
CA LEU A 207 -5.26 -24.02 24.64
C LEU A 207 -5.57 -22.95 25.69
N GLY A 208 -5.48 -23.34 26.96
CA GLY A 208 -5.46 -22.43 28.10
C GLY A 208 -4.08 -22.38 28.76
N PRO A 209 -3.95 -21.61 29.85
CA PRO A 209 -2.76 -21.65 30.69
C PRO A 209 -2.40 -23.06 31.15
N GLY A 210 -1.10 -23.36 31.19
CA GLY A 210 -0.60 -24.67 31.63
C GLY A 210 -0.64 -25.78 30.58
N ALA A 211 -1.08 -25.49 29.35
CA ALA A 211 -0.98 -26.44 28.24
C ALA A 211 0.47 -26.93 28.06
N SER A 212 0.63 -28.22 27.83
CA SER A 212 1.93 -28.85 27.59
C SER A 212 2.51 -28.48 26.22
N GLY A 213 3.83 -28.57 26.06
CA GLY A 213 4.48 -28.36 24.76
C GLY A 213 4.02 -29.36 23.67
N GLN A 214 3.55 -30.55 24.05
CA GLN A 214 2.95 -31.49 23.09
C GLN A 214 1.59 -31.01 22.59
N GLU A 215 0.74 -30.48 23.47
CA GLU A 215 -0.54 -29.89 23.09
C GLU A 215 -0.35 -28.64 22.23
N ALA A 216 0.64 -27.79 22.56
CA ALA A 216 1.01 -26.62 21.77
C ALA A 216 1.46 -26.98 20.35
N ARG A 217 2.31 -28.01 20.20
CA ARG A 217 2.73 -28.52 18.88
C ARG A 217 1.54 -29.02 18.05
N ALA A 218 0.70 -29.90 18.61
CA ALA A 218 -0.47 -30.42 17.92
C ALA A 218 -1.50 -29.33 17.58
N PHE A 219 -1.61 -28.30 18.43
CA PHE A 219 -2.43 -27.13 18.14
C PHE A 219 -1.87 -26.31 16.97
N ASN A 220 -0.56 -26.06 16.92
CA ASN A 220 0.05 -25.31 15.83
C ASN A 220 -0.09 -26.03 14.48
N GLU A 221 0.06 -27.36 14.47
CA GLU A 221 -0.18 -28.16 13.27
C GLU A 221 -1.60 -27.92 12.72
N LEU A 222 -2.61 -27.90 13.58
CA LEU A 222 -3.99 -27.59 13.19
C LEU A 222 -4.17 -26.15 12.70
N VAL A 223 -3.50 -25.17 13.32
CA VAL A 223 -3.56 -23.77 12.86
C VAL A 223 -2.97 -23.63 11.46
N LEU A 224 -1.84 -24.29 11.19
CA LEU A 224 -1.16 -24.26 9.90
C LEU A 224 -1.93 -25.02 8.82
N GLU A 225 -2.64 -26.09 9.19
CA GLU A 225 -3.47 -26.87 8.26
C GLU A 225 -4.78 -26.15 7.90
N ASN A 226 -5.41 -25.47 8.88
CA ASN A 226 -6.75 -24.92 8.74
C ASN A 226 -6.79 -23.40 8.54
N ASP A 227 -5.64 -22.72 8.55
CA ASP A 227 -5.54 -21.25 8.45
C ASP A 227 -6.51 -20.51 9.38
N HIS A 228 -6.72 -21.07 10.58
CA HIS A 228 -7.70 -20.57 11.54
C HIS A 228 -7.11 -20.48 12.94
N VAL A 229 -7.29 -19.33 13.58
CA VAL A 229 -7.03 -19.16 15.00
C VAL A 229 -7.98 -18.13 15.59
N ARG A 230 -8.49 -18.43 16.78
CA ARG A 230 -9.37 -17.58 17.56
C ARG A 230 -8.80 -17.38 18.95
N VAL A 231 -8.52 -16.16 19.34
CA VAL A 231 -8.17 -15.79 20.70
C VAL A 231 -9.40 -15.17 21.35
N GLU A 232 -9.78 -15.62 22.53
CA GLU A 232 -10.92 -15.07 23.26
C GLU A 232 -10.63 -14.96 24.75
N ALA A 233 -11.27 -13.98 25.39
CA ALA A 233 -11.18 -13.77 26.83
C ALA A 233 -12.41 -13.05 27.37
N GLN A 234 -12.65 -13.18 28.67
CA GLN A 234 -13.55 -12.31 29.40
C GLN A 234 -12.75 -11.44 30.36
N VAL A 235 -12.94 -10.14 30.25
CA VAL A 235 -12.12 -9.16 30.98
C VAL A 235 -12.95 -8.04 31.58
N THR A 236 -12.40 -7.43 32.61
CA THR A 236 -12.85 -6.15 33.17
C THR A 236 -11.63 -5.25 33.34
N SER A 237 -11.56 -4.13 32.60
CA SER A 237 -10.46 -3.17 32.77
C SER A 237 -10.68 -2.30 33.99
N GLU A 238 -9.63 -2.02 34.77
CA GLU A 238 -9.71 -1.07 35.90
C GLU A 238 -9.47 0.37 35.46
N SER A 239 -8.79 0.57 34.34
CA SER A 239 -8.36 1.89 33.86
C SER A 239 -8.54 2.02 32.35
N ASP A 240 -8.65 3.26 31.88
CA ASP A 240 -8.56 3.62 30.46
C ASP A 240 -7.24 4.32 30.11
N GLU A 241 -6.33 4.48 31.09
CA GLU A 241 -5.04 5.16 30.92
C GLU A 241 -3.90 4.19 30.59
N GLN A 242 -4.16 2.88 30.60
CA GLN A 242 -3.16 1.87 30.28
C GLN A 242 -2.55 2.09 28.88
N ARG A 243 -1.22 2.07 28.77
CA ARG A 243 -0.51 2.36 27.51
C ARG A 243 0.21 1.15 26.92
N GLY A 244 0.32 1.15 25.59
CA GLY A 244 0.97 0.11 24.81
C GLY A 244 0.01 -1.06 24.59
N PRO A 245 0.39 -2.18 23.96
CA PRO A 245 -0.45 -3.36 24.05
C PRO A 245 -0.18 -4.08 25.38
N ALA A 246 -0.93 -3.74 26.42
CA ALA A 246 -0.96 -4.52 27.64
C ALA A 246 -1.65 -5.87 27.40
N ARG A 247 -1.09 -6.96 27.91
CA ARG A 247 -1.42 -8.31 27.44
C ARG A 247 -2.60 -8.90 28.18
N ILE A 248 -3.66 -9.24 27.46
CA ILE A 248 -4.82 -9.93 28.00
C ILE A 248 -4.66 -11.43 27.80
N VAL A 249 -4.41 -11.87 26.56
CA VAL A 249 -4.06 -13.25 26.22
C VAL A 249 -2.84 -13.20 25.31
N SER A 250 -1.78 -13.90 25.69
CA SER A 250 -0.57 -14.04 24.87
C SER A 250 -0.24 -15.51 24.66
N TYR A 251 -0.20 -15.96 23.41
CA TYR A 251 0.36 -17.25 23.02
C TYR A 251 1.75 -17.04 22.42
N ALA A 252 2.78 -17.28 23.23
CA ALA A 252 4.14 -16.87 22.93
C ALA A 252 5.21 -17.74 23.60
N GLU A 253 6.37 -17.82 22.96
CA GLU A 253 7.60 -18.39 23.54
C GLU A 253 8.31 -17.37 24.45
N GLY A 254 8.11 -16.08 24.17
CA GLY A 254 8.68 -14.99 24.95
C GLY A 254 8.23 -13.60 24.45
N PRO A 255 8.81 -12.51 24.98
CA PRO A 255 8.34 -11.14 24.72
C PRO A 255 8.58 -10.65 23.28
N THR A 256 9.47 -11.33 22.54
CA THR A 256 9.83 -10.99 21.15
C THR A 256 9.40 -12.06 20.14
N ARG A 257 8.85 -13.19 20.61
CA ARG A 257 8.43 -14.32 19.78
C ARG A 257 7.02 -14.75 20.15
N ARG A 258 6.03 -14.05 19.58
CA ARG A 258 4.60 -14.31 19.81
C ARG A 258 3.97 -14.95 18.59
N ASN A 259 3.15 -15.97 18.81
CA ASN A 259 2.32 -16.58 17.76
C ASN A 259 1.03 -15.77 17.59
N ALA A 260 0.32 -15.49 18.68
CA ALA A 260 -0.85 -14.62 18.69
C ALA A 260 -0.98 -13.87 20.01
N THR A 261 -1.59 -12.69 19.98
CA THR A 261 -1.78 -11.87 21.18
C THR A 261 -2.98 -10.97 21.04
N ILE A 262 -3.85 -10.99 22.05
CA ILE A 262 -4.81 -9.92 22.31
C ILE A 262 -4.25 -9.05 23.43
N GLY A 263 -4.26 -7.74 23.21
CA GLY A 263 -3.95 -6.75 24.23
C GLY A 263 -4.86 -5.54 24.16
N VAL A 264 -4.60 -4.59 25.05
CA VAL A 264 -5.31 -3.31 25.10
C VAL A 264 -4.30 -2.16 25.08
N ASP A 265 -4.61 -1.09 24.33
CA ASP A 265 -4.01 0.23 24.48
C ASP A 265 -5.14 1.23 24.76
N ARG A 266 -5.13 1.82 25.95
CA ARG A 266 -6.22 2.61 26.52
C ARG A 266 -7.52 1.82 26.56
N ARG A 267 -8.46 2.09 25.65
CA ARG A 267 -9.75 1.39 25.53
C ARG A 267 -9.84 0.53 24.28
N ASP A 268 -8.77 0.52 23.48
CA ASP A 268 -8.76 -0.10 22.16
C ASP A 268 -8.24 -1.52 22.29
N LEU A 269 -9.00 -2.47 21.74
CA LEU A 269 -8.59 -3.87 21.63
C LEU A 269 -7.60 -4.00 20.48
N LEU A 270 -6.46 -4.62 20.75
CA LEU A 270 -5.38 -4.84 19.82
C LEU A 270 -5.19 -6.33 19.58
N PHE A 271 -5.12 -6.74 18.33
CA PHE A 271 -4.77 -8.10 17.93
C PHE A 271 -3.51 -8.11 17.10
N ARG A 272 -2.61 -9.03 17.45
CA ARG A 272 -1.34 -9.30 16.79
C ARG A 272 -1.22 -10.79 16.53
N MET A 273 -0.71 -11.13 15.36
CA MET A 273 -0.54 -12.52 14.95
C MET A 273 0.73 -12.64 14.12
N ARG A 274 1.53 -13.68 14.35
CA ARG A 274 2.69 -14.02 13.53
C ARG A 274 2.24 -14.64 12.22
N THR A 275 2.70 -14.01 11.15
CA THR A 275 2.60 -14.46 9.77
C THR A 275 3.95 -14.20 9.10
N SER A 276 4.12 -14.73 7.90
CA SER A 276 5.28 -14.41 7.04
C SER A 276 5.47 -12.90 6.85
N PHE A 277 4.37 -12.13 6.84
CA PHE A 277 4.36 -10.68 6.71
C PHE A 277 4.61 -9.91 8.01
N THR A 278 4.01 -10.32 9.12
CA THR A 278 4.08 -9.57 10.39
C THR A 278 5.36 -9.85 11.19
N GLY A 279 6.11 -10.87 10.78
CA GLY A 279 7.37 -11.30 11.35
C GLY A 279 7.22 -12.03 12.69
N PRO A 280 8.34 -12.44 13.32
CA PRO A 280 8.35 -13.33 14.48
C PRO A 280 7.60 -12.81 15.72
N ASN A 281 7.34 -11.50 15.79
CA ASN A 281 6.66 -10.87 16.92
C ASN A 281 5.25 -10.37 16.59
N GLY A 282 4.77 -10.60 15.37
CA GLY A 282 3.42 -10.23 14.94
C GLY A 282 3.11 -8.73 15.04
N VAL A 283 4.11 -7.85 14.91
CA VAL A 283 3.97 -6.44 15.33
C VAL A 283 3.21 -5.59 14.33
N TYR A 284 3.39 -5.82 13.02
CA TYR A 284 2.80 -4.97 11.99
C TYR A 284 2.23 -5.76 10.82
N PRO A 285 0.98 -5.51 10.40
CA PRO A 285 0.03 -4.57 10.99
C PRO A 285 -0.52 -5.04 12.34
N GLU A 286 -0.96 -4.08 13.16
CA GLU A 286 -1.73 -4.32 14.36
C GLU A 286 -3.20 -4.05 14.06
N PHE A 287 -4.08 -4.97 14.47
CA PHE A 287 -5.51 -4.86 14.21
C PHE A 287 -6.19 -4.25 15.43
N VAL A 288 -6.99 -3.19 15.21
CA VAL A 288 -7.49 -2.34 16.29
C VAL A 288 -9.01 -2.23 16.23
N LEU A 289 -9.68 -2.62 17.32
CA LEU A 289 -11.10 -2.34 17.55
C LEU A 289 -11.21 -1.24 18.63
N ARG A 290 -11.63 -0.05 18.22
CA ARG A 290 -11.61 1.14 19.08
C ARG A 290 -12.72 1.15 20.12
N GLY A 291 -12.38 1.55 21.34
CA GLY A 291 -13.31 1.64 22.47
C GLY A 291 -13.99 0.30 22.78
N ALA A 292 -13.26 -0.79 22.59
CA ALA A 292 -13.74 -2.15 22.78
C ALA A 292 -13.82 -2.55 24.26
N ILE A 293 -13.01 -1.94 25.14
CA ILE A 293 -12.92 -2.32 26.55
C ILE A 293 -13.11 -1.08 27.43
N PRO A 294 -14.34 -0.73 27.83
CA PRO A 294 -14.61 0.33 28.79
C PRO A 294 -14.12 -0.07 30.21
N PRO A 295 -13.66 0.89 31.04
CA PRO A 295 -13.31 0.61 32.42
C PRO A 295 -14.53 0.20 33.24
N GLY A 296 -14.37 -0.77 34.14
CA GLY A 296 -15.41 -1.28 35.04
C GLY A 296 -16.51 -2.12 34.39
N VAL A 297 -16.45 -2.36 33.07
CA VAL A 297 -17.44 -3.17 32.35
C VAL A 297 -16.85 -4.54 32.01
N ARG A 298 -17.53 -5.60 32.43
CA ARG A 298 -17.18 -6.97 32.06
C ARG A 298 -17.56 -7.22 30.60
N VAL A 299 -16.57 -7.51 29.77
CA VAL A 299 -16.74 -7.74 28.34
C VAL A 299 -16.10 -9.06 27.91
N ARG A 300 -16.73 -9.75 26.97
CA ARG A 300 -16.15 -10.87 26.22
C ARG A 300 -15.55 -10.32 24.93
N ILE A 301 -14.24 -10.48 24.78
CA ILE A 301 -13.49 -10.07 23.60
C ILE A 301 -13.11 -11.29 22.77
N ARG A 302 -13.09 -11.13 21.46
CA ARG A 302 -12.68 -12.16 20.51
C ARG A 302 -11.88 -11.54 19.38
N ALA A 303 -10.78 -12.18 19.03
CA ALA A 303 -10.07 -11.95 17.77
C ALA A 303 -9.98 -13.27 17.02
N GLU A 304 -10.46 -13.30 15.79
CA GLU A 304 -10.48 -14.48 14.94
C GLU A 304 -9.75 -14.15 13.64
N TYR A 305 -8.82 -15.02 13.26
CA TYR A 305 -8.24 -15.09 11.94
C TYR A 305 -8.75 -16.36 11.26
N ARG A 306 -9.33 -16.24 10.06
CA ARG A 306 -9.80 -17.37 9.25
C ARG A 306 -9.62 -17.06 7.77
N ASP A 307 -8.84 -17.87 7.06
CA ASP A 307 -8.65 -17.74 5.61
C ASP A 307 -8.26 -16.32 5.16
N GLY A 308 -7.30 -15.72 5.87
CA GLY A 308 -6.86 -14.34 5.61
C GLY A 308 -7.79 -13.24 6.13
N GLN A 309 -8.97 -13.58 6.65
CA GLN A 309 -9.92 -12.63 7.23
C GLN A 309 -9.65 -12.47 8.71
N ILE A 310 -9.75 -11.24 9.21
CA ILE A 310 -9.59 -10.93 10.62
C ILE A 310 -10.89 -10.32 11.14
N ALA A 311 -11.44 -10.88 12.19
CA ALA A 311 -12.60 -10.37 12.90
C ALA A 311 -12.23 -10.05 14.35
N LEU A 312 -12.61 -8.87 14.81
CA LEU A 312 -12.50 -8.45 16.20
C LEU A 312 -13.91 -8.19 16.73
N SER A 313 -14.23 -8.66 17.92
CA SER A 313 -15.46 -8.29 18.61
C SER A 313 -15.26 -8.08 20.10
N SER A 314 -16.15 -7.28 20.67
CA SER A 314 -16.30 -7.06 22.10
C SER A 314 -17.77 -6.96 22.45
N GLU A 315 -18.22 -7.80 23.38
CA GLU A 315 -19.61 -7.96 23.78
C GLU A 315 -19.75 -7.92 25.30
N GLY A 316 -20.66 -7.11 25.83
CA GLY A 316 -20.93 -6.99 27.26
C GLY A 316 -22.24 -6.25 27.52
N PRO A 317 -22.61 -6.03 28.80
CA PRO A 317 -23.84 -5.30 29.14
C PRO A 317 -23.88 -3.91 28.49
N GLY A 318 -24.81 -3.72 27.54
CA GLY A 318 -24.96 -2.46 26.79
C GLY A 318 -23.83 -2.15 25.79
N LEU A 319 -22.94 -3.11 25.52
CA LEU A 319 -21.83 -2.96 24.56
C LEU A 319 -21.84 -4.12 23.56
N SER A 320 -21.97 -3.81 22.28
CA SER A 320 -21.66 -4.73 21.20
C SER A 320 -20.90 -3.98 20.12
N ARG A 321 -19.65 -4.41 19.89
CA ARG A 321 -18.78 -3.85 18.86
C ARG A 321 -18.16 -4.99 18.10
N SER A 322 -18.15 -4.89 16.78
CA SER A 322 -17.44 -5.81 15.92
C SER A 322 -16.83 -5.08 14.74
N TRP A 323 -15.75 -5.66 14.23
CA TRP A 323 -15.05 -5.20 13.04
C TRP A 323 -14.51 -6.41 12.30
N GLN A 324 -14.65 -6.41 10.99
CA GLN A 324 -14.13 -7.49 10.14
C GLN A 324 -13.34 -6.88 9.00
N LEU A 325 -12.17 -7.44 8.74
CA LEU A 325 -11.29 -7.08 7.66
C LEU A 325 -11.09 -8.28 6.74
N ARG A 326 -11.43 -8.10 5.46
CA ARG A 326 -11.20 -9.09 4.42
C ARG A 326 -9.81 -8.85 3.76
N PRO A 327 -9.13 -9.89 3.24
CA PRO A 327 -7.84 -9.76 2.54
C PRO A 327 -7.82 -8.69 1.45
N SER A 328 -8.92 -8.53 0.73
CA SER A 328 -9.03 -7.54 -0.34
C SER A 328 -9.03 -6.10 0.19
N LEU A 329 -9.45 -5.89 1.45
CA LEU A 329 -9.32 -4.64 2.19
C LEU A 329 -7.96 -4.49 2.88
N LEU A 330 -7.24 -5.58 3.18
CA LEU A 330 -5.90 -5.53 3.80
C LEU A 330 -4.90 -4.81 2.89
N ALA A 331 -4.94 -5.02 1.58
CA ALA A 331 -4.06 -4.32 0.64
C ALA A 331 -4.23 -2.79 0.70
N SER A 332 -5.48 -2.31 0.70
CA SER A 332 -5.78 -0.89 0.77
C SER A 332 -5.58 -0.33 2.18
N ALA A 333 -6.09 -1.00 3.22
CA ALA A 333 -5.91 -0.63 4.61
C ALA A 333 -4.43 -0.61 5.02
N TRP A 334 -3.58 -1.48 4.46
CA TRP A 334 -2.13 -1.44 4.67
C TRP A 334 -1.50 -0.17 4.09
N ILE A 335 -1.81 0.16 2.83
CA ILE A 335 -1.37 1.42 2.20
C ILE A 335 -1.79 2.62 3.08
N TRP A 336 -3.03 2.61 3.61
CA TRP A 336 -3.60 3.70 4.39
C TRP A 336 -3.11 3.79 5.86
N THR A 337 -3.00 2.66 6.56
CA THR A 337 -2.52 2.61 7.96
C THR A 337 -1.03 2.95 8.05
N ARG A 338 -0.23 2.50 7.07
CA ARG A 338 1.16 2.93 6.96
C ARG A 338 1.29 4.39 6.53
N ALA A 339 0.49 4.87 5.57
CA ALA A 339 0.45 6.30 5.25
C ALA A 339 0.19 7.14 6.52
N ARG A 340 -0.76 6.74 7.39
CA ARG A 340 -1.06 7.39 8.68
C ARG A 340 0.08 7.32 9.70
N GLN A 341 0.75 6.17 9.86
CA GLN A 341 1.90 6.06 10.77
C GLN A 341 3.07 6.94 10.34
N LEU A 342 3.26 7.12 9.02
CA LEU A 342 4.26 8.01 8.46
C LEU A 342 3.88 9.49 8.59
N SER A 343 2.60 9.82 8.85
CA SER A 343 2.14 11.23 8.82
C SER A 343 2.25 11.97 10.15
N GLY A 344 2.39 11.28 11.28
CA GLY A 344 2.06 11.87 12.57
C GLY A 344 0.61 12.42 12.62
N PRO A 345 0.20 13.12 13.70
CA PRO A 345 -1.18 13.57 13.89
C PRO A 345 -1.70 14.64 12.90
N SER A 346 -0.88 15.19 11.99
CA SER A 346 -1.26 16.28 11.06
C SER A 346 -1.39 15.85 9.57
N GLY A 347 -1.67 14.57 9.32
CA GLY A 347 -1.41 13.87 8.04
C GLY A 347 -2.33 14.06 6.83
N LEU A 348 -2.50 15.28 6.30
CA LEU A 348 -3.19 15.51 5.02
C LEU A 348 -2.34 15.09 3.80
N LEU A 349 -1.01 15.22 3.89
CA LEU A 349 -0.08 14.96 2.78
C LEU A 349 0.03 13.47 2.38
N PRO A 350 0.15 12.49 3.31
CA PRO A 350 0.31 11.08 2.95
C PRO A 350 -0.98 10.43 2.46
N VAL A 351 -2.13 10.94 2.92
CA VAL A 351 -3.47 10.59 2.40
C VAL A 351 -3.63 11.05 0.96
N ALA A 352 -3.25 12.30 0.66
CA ALA A 352 -3.19 12.81 -0.70
C ALA A 352 -2.15 12.04 -1.56
N PHE A 353 -1.07 11.56 -0.96
CA PHE A 353 -0.05 10.74 -1.62
C PHE A 353 -0.55 9.34 -1.98
N ALA A 354 -1.22 8.63 -1.06
CA ALA A 354 -1.80 7.31 -1.32
C ALA A 354 -2.92 7.39 -2.36
N ALA A 355 -3.80 8.40 -2.26
CA ALA A 355 -4.82 8.66 -3.26
C ALA A 355 -4.20 9.06 -4.63
N GLY A 356 -3.13 9.85 -4.63
CA GLY A 356 -2.37 10.19 -5.82
C GLY A 356 -1.69 8.97 -6.46
N ALA A 357 -1.06 8.11 -5.68
CA ALA A 357 -0.40 6.91 -6.19
C ALA A 357 -1.39 5.91 -6.81
N LEU A 358 -2.63 5.84 -6.32
CA LEU A 358 -3.65 4.90 -6.80
C LEU A 358 -4.51 5.47 -7.95
N PHE A 359 -5.01 6.70 -7.79
CA PHE A 359 -6.02 7.28 -8.69
C PHE A 359 -5.44 8.17 -9.77
N LEU A 360 -4.26 8.74 -9.56
CA LEU A 360 -3.61 9.53 -10.59
C LEU A 360 -3.31 8.63 -11.81
N PRO A 361 -2.73 7.40 -11.68
CA PRO A 361 -2.40 6.52 -12.82
C PRO A 361 -3.62 6.24 -13.68
N LEU A 362 -4.73 5.89 -13.03
CA LEU A 362 -6.00 5.70 -13.71
C LEU A 362 -6.50 6.98 -14.38
N GLY A 363 -6.51 8.11 -13.68
CA GLY A 363 -7.03 9.38 -14.20
C GLY A 363 -6.30 9.85 -15.45
N LEU A 364 -4.99 9.63 -15.53
CA LEU A 364 -4.21 10.02 -16.69
C LEU A 364 -4.02 8.90 -17.73
N ILE A 365 -4.23 7.62 -17.40
CA ILE A 365 -4.45 6.57 -18.41
C ILE A 365 -5.78 6.85 -19.12
N VAL A 366 -6.85 7.16 -18.39
CA VAL A 366 -8.15 7.56 -18.97
C VAL A 366 -7.99 8.86 -19.77
N GLY A 367 -7.29 9.87 -19.24
CA GLY A 367 -7.01 11.12 -19.96
C GLY A 367 -6.09 10.95 -21.19
N GLY A 368 -5.10 10.07 -21.11
CA GLY A 368 -4.18 9.75 -22.21
C GLY A 368 -4.83 8.88 -23.29
N THR A 369 -5.73 7.98 -22.91
CA THR A 369 -6.46 7.10 -23.83
C THR A 369 -7.62 7.81 -24.52
N GLN A 370 -8.24 8.81 -23.89
CA GLN A 370 -9.11 9.75 -24.61
C GLN A 370 -8.38 10.48 -25.74
N ARG A 371 -7.07 10.75 -25.58
CA ARG A 371 -6.18 11.32 -26.62
C ARG A 371 -5.81 10.29 -27.71
N LEU A 372 -5.70 9.01 -27.36
CA LEU A 372 -5.45 7.89 -28.27
C LEU A 372 -6.71 7.34 -28.96
N SER A 373 -7.92 7.77 -28.55
CA SER A 373 -9.20 7.29 -29.10
C SER A 373 -9.48 7.65 -30.57
N ARG A 374 -8.51 8.26 -31.28
CA ARG A 374 -8.47 8.27 -32.75
C ARG A 374 -7.96 6.93 -33.35
N MET A 375 -7.41 6.04 -32.53
CA MET A 375 -7.02 4.68 -32.86
C MET A 375 -7.92 3.69 -32.09
N GLY A 376 -9.09 3.37 -32.64
CA GLY A 376 -9.88 2.18 -32.31
C GLY A 376 -10.57 2.14 -30.94
N HIS A 377 -11.90 2.30 -30.94
CA HIS A 377 -12.78 2.26 -29.76
C HIS A 377 -12.71 0.97 -28.90
N ARG A 378 -12.11 -0.11 -29.40
CA ARG A 378 -12.00 -1.41 -28.71
C ARG A 378 -11.05 -1.38 -27.50
N PHE A 379 -9.99 -0.58 -27.54
CA PHE A 379 -9.01 -0.49 -26.45
C PHE A 379 -9.53 0.33 -25.26
N LEU A 380 -10.26 1.42 -25.55
CA LEU A 380 -10.93 2.25 -24.54
C LEU A 380 -12.03 1.46 -23.81
N PHE A 381 -12.77 0.59 -24.52
CA PHE A 381 -13.79 -0.26 -23.92
C PHE A 381 -13.20 -1.25 -22.91
N LEU A 382 -12.07 -1.91 -23.23
CA LEU A 382 -11.41 -2.84 -22.32
C LEU A 382 -10.85 -2.15 -21.07
N LEU A 383 -10.30 -0.94 -21.21
CA LEU A 383 -9.75 -0.17 -20.10
C LEU A 383 -10.84 0.43 -19.19
N VAL A 384 -11.93 0.94 -19.78
CA VAL A 384 -13.11 1.39 -19.02
C VAL A 384 -13.76 0.19 -18.33
N ALA A 385 -13.93 -0.94 -19.01
CA ALA A 385 -14.47 -2.16 -18.44
C ALA A 385 -13.60 -2.76 -17.33
N ALA A 386 -12.28 -2.51 -17.32
CA ALA A 386 -11.39 -2.91 -16.23
C ALA A 386 -11.39 -1.90 -15.05
N SER A 387 -11.58 -0.61 -15.35
CA SER A 387 -11.58 0.47 -14.33
C SER A 387 -12.90 0.61 -13.57
N VAL A 388 -14.03 0.25 -14.18
CA VAL A 388 -15.35 0.28 -13.54
C VAL A 388 -15.43 -0.72 -12.37
N PRO A 389 -15.03 -2.00 -12.50
CA PRO A 389 -14.95 -2.92 -11.38
C PRO A 389 -14.04 -2.40 -10.26
N LEU A 390 -12.91 -1.77 -10.60
CA LEU A 390 -11.96 -1.24 -9.61
C LEU A 390 -12.50 -0.02 -8.86
N ALA A 391 -13.22 0.87 -9.54
CA ALA A 391 -13.87 2.04 -8.95
C ALA A 391 -15.12 1.66 -8.14
N THR A 392 -15.94 0.73 -8.63
CA THR A 392 -17.11 0.18 -7.90
C THR A 392 -16.64 -0.64 -6.70
N PHE A 393 -15.53 -1.37 -6.82
CA PHE A 393 -14.86 -2.05 -5.72
C PHE A 393 -14.38 -1.06 -4.67
N ALA A 394 -13.71 0.03 -5.06
CA ALA A 394 -13.28 1.10 -4.16
C ALA A 394 -14.44 1.85 -3.48
N ALA A 395 -15.54 2.11 -4.20
CA ALA A 395 -16.75 2.73 -3.67
C ALA A 395 -17.50 1.81 -2.67
N GLY A 396 -17.47 0.49 -2.91
CA GLY A 396 -17.96 -0.52 -1.98
C GLY A 396 -17.19 -0.57 -0.65
N LEU A 397 -15.95 -0.06 -0.58
CA LEU A 397 -15.14 0.00 0.64
C LEU A 397 -15.55 1.12 1.62
N HIS A 398 -16.52 1.98 1.26
CA HIS A 398 -16.94 3.12 2.08
C HIS A 398 -18.42 3.15 2.49
N LEU A 399 -19.24 2.21 2.02
CA LEU A 399 -20.67 2.18 2.34
C LEU A 399 -21.02 0.92 3.17
N GLN A 400 -21.25 1.11 4.47
CA GLN A 400 -22.11 0.21 5.25
C GLN A 400 -23.60 0.50 4.91
N PRO A 401 -24.53 -0.45 5.15
CA PRO A 401 -25.59 -0.72 4.19
C PRO A 401 -26.75 0.28 4.29
N ALA A 402 -26.83 1.16 3.31
CA ALA A 402 -28.06 1.49 2.58
C ALA A 402 -27.62 2.16 1.28
N GLU A 403 -28.24 1.79 0.17
CA GLU A 403 -28.19 2.39 -1.18
C GLU A 403 -27.67 3.85 -1.28
N PRO A 404 -26.95 4.27 -2.36
CA PRO A 404 -27.18 3.77 -3.72
C PRO A 404 -25.93 3.66 -4.62
N VAL A 405 -25.58 2.43 -4.99
CA VAL A 405 -24.67 2.17 -6.13
C VAL A 405 -25.40 2.46 -7.46
N ALA A 406 -26.72 2.31 -7.49
CA ALA A 406 -27.55 2.58 -8.66
C ALA A 406 -27.51 4.05 -9.10
N SER A 407 -27.45 5.01 -8.17
CA SER A 407 -27.43 6.44 -8.48
C SER A 407 -26.12 6.89 -9.13
N LEU A 408 -24.98 6.33 -8.72
CA LEU A 408 -23.67 6.62 -9.31
C LEU A 408 -23.55 6.06 -10.73
N ILE A 409 -24.10 4.86 -10.97
CA ILE A 409 -24.18 4.26 -12.31
C ILE A 409 -25.12 5.09 -13.20
N ALA A 410 -26.29 5.49 -12.70
CA ALA A 410 -27.23 6.34 -13.43
C ALA A 410 -26.63 7.72 -13.76
N TYR A 411 -25.86 8.32 -12.84
CA TYR A 411 -25.17 9.59 -13.06
C TYR A 411 -24.06 9.48 -14.12
N GLY A 412 -23.29 8.39 -14.10
CA GLY A 412 -22.29 8.09 -15.12
C GLY A 412 -22.88 7.89 -16.51
N ILE A 413 -23.98 7.13 -16.60
CA ILE A 413 -24.73 6.93 -17.86
C ILE A 413 -25.31 8.26 -18.36
N GLY A 414 -25.86 9.08 -17.46
CA GLY A 414 -26.42 10.41 -17.77
C GLY A 414 -25.39 11.38 -18.36
N LEU A 415 -24.17 11.42 -17.81
CA LEU A 415 -23.09 12.26 -18.33
C LEU A 415 -22.62 11.84 -19.74
N VAL A 416 -22.57 10.53 -20.00
CA VAL A 416 -22.21 10.00 -21.32
C VAL A 416 -23.32 10.29 -22.34
N ALA A 417 -24.60 10.13 -21.96
CA ALA A 417 -25.74 10.45 -22.81
C ALA A 417 -25.80 11.94 -23.13
N ALA A 418 -25.61 12.81 -22.13
CA ALA A 418 -25.60 14.27 -22.31
C ALA A 418 -24.46 14.75 -23.22
N GLY A 419 -23.27 14.13 -23.09
CA GLY A 419 -22.13 14.40 -23.99
C GLY A 419 -22.39 13.99 -25.44
N ARG A 420 -23.20 12.96 -25.67
CA ARG A 420 -23.59 12.49 -27.00
C ARG A 420 -24.66 13.39 -27.63
N ALA A 421 -25.67 13.80 -26.86
CA ALA A 421 -26.72 14.72 -27.30
C ALA A 421 -26.15 16.08 -27.73
N ARG A 422 -25.16 16.61 -27.01
CA ARG A 422 -24.51 17.89 -27.33
C ARG A 422 -23.69 17.87 -28.64
N ARG A 423 -23.20 16.70 -29.08
CA ARG A 423 -22.51 16.58 -30.38
C ARG A 423 -23.47 16.56 -31.56
N ASN A 424 -24.68 16.06 -31.36
CA ASN A 424 -25.66 15.96 -32.44
C ASN A 424 -26.40 17.29 -32.70
N HIS A 425 -26.43 18.21 -31.74
CA HIS A 425 -27.04 19.54 -31.91
C HIS A 425 -26.13 20.60 -32.53
N GLY A 426 -24.88 20.28 -32.89
CA GLY A 426 -23.93 21.23 -33.46
C GLY A 426 -23.82 21.24 -35.00
N ALA A 427 -24.52 20.34 -35.69
CA ALA A 427 -24.53 20.31 -37.15
C ALA A 427 -25.73 21.10 -37.68
N ALA A 428 -25.53 22.40 -37.93
CA ALA A 428 -26.46 23.16 -38.75
C ALA A 428 -26.41 22.63 -40.19
N PRO A 429 -27.56 22.43 -40.86
CA PRO A 429 -27.57 22.01 -42.26
C PRO A 429 -26.93 23.11 -43.13
N THR A 430 -25.95 22.72 -43.94
CA THR A 430 -25.43 23.55 -45.02
C THR A 430 -26.55 23.80 -46.03
N PRO A 431 -26.78 25.05 -46.49
CA PRO A 431 -27.73 25.29 -47.56
C PRO A 431 -27.20 24.69 -48.86
N ASP A 432 -28.06 23.94 -49.55
CA ASP A 432 -27.80 23.40 -50.88
C ASP A 432 -27.72 24.53 -51.93
N PRO A 433 -26.97 24.30 -53.03
CA PRO A 433 -26.63 25.31 -54.04
C PRO A 433 -27.80 25.79 -54.91
#